data_AF-A0A661I3F9-F1
#
_entry.id   AF-A0A661I3F9-F1
#
_cell.length_a   1.000
_cell.length_b   1.000
_cell.length_c   1.000
_cell.angle_alpha   90.00
_cell.angle_beta   90.00
_cell.angle_gamma   90.00
#
_symmetry.space_group_name_H-M   'P 1'
#
loop_
_entity.id
_entity.type
_entity.pdbx_description
1 polymer ?
#
loop_
_entity_poly.entity_id
_entity_poly.type
_entity_poly.pdbx_seq_one_letter_code
_entity_poly.pdbx_strand_id
1 'polypeptide(L)'
;MRDIVMVFRDYQKQDFNKLVKAINAGNNHVLFSACTSWGKSSLIYNVVKHAMGNNRRTLIIAPRRKLVKQLSETLKELGDVSVNMGMDTIYYRDSLIQVASLQTITARLKKDPDYLEKIDNILIDEVHIGMNQKAFLILKEMFWESAIWVGLSGTPIDAKGYRLEGFDITVEGTPVSKLTAMGFLTPVKCYAPAKPDLSNIKITGGDYNEKQLAQEMSETSIVSNAYEIFGKYAKDLKTMVFCVSIQHAEIVKDEFDKHNIATAIVHSKRDEREEEKDLARFRSGEVQVMVNVGKLITGYDEPSIECLLMLRPTKSLPMYIQSVGRLLRIHPNKKIGLILDCAGNIKEHGYPTLDRDFNIERPEGVVRGKAEEAPPAECQECGAVFDNNEIKRGVDETQHTITTKFYCPMCEAVLREVQVYKEKISELEEVVSPDEIKKQIITTKMTNFWGGKKQLDLIGQMAGYKKGWAYRTAKIIDEHDLWDFARQVFDRILGLGLKPYIGVKEIEDKIKHMV
;
A
#
# COMPACT_ATOMS: atom_id res chain seq x y z
N MET A 1 8.49 16.61 28.10
CA MET A 1 7.57 15.47 28.32
C MET A 1 6.17 16.02 28.27
N ARG A 2 5.40 15.71 27.22
CA ARG A 2 3.96 16.00 27.20
C ARG A 2 3.28 14.80 27.84
N ASP A 3 2.37 15.02 28.78
CA ASP A 3 1.44 13.99 29.26
C ASP A 3 0.60 13.53 28.07
N ILE A 4 0.96 12.39 27.46
CA ILE A 4 0.21 11.83 26.34
C ILE A 4 -0.77 10.83 26.95
N VAL A 5 -1.91 11.33 27.44
CA VAL A 5 -3.10 10.48 27.49
C VAL A 5 -3.42 10.11 26.05
N MET A 6 -3.10 8.88 25.61
CA MET A 6 -3.40 8.41 24.26
C MET A 6 -4.90 8.15 24.08
N VAL A 7 -5.64 9.25 23.96
CA VAL A 7 -7.05 9.25 23.56
C VAL A 7 -7.12 8.87 22.08
N PHE A 8 -7.96 7.89 21.77
CA PHE A 8 -8.24 7.54 20.38
C PHE A 8 -8.79 8.73 19.60
N ARG A 9 -8.31 8.89 18.38
CA ARG A 9 -9.02 9.67 17.36
C ARG A 9 -10.30 8.94 16.96
N ASP A 10 -11.27 9.67 16.40
CA ASP A 10 -12.58 9.09 16.06
C ASP A 10 -12.49 7.87 15.13
N TYR A 11 -11.63 7.92 14.10
CA TYR A 11 -11.44 6.78 13.21
C TYR A 11 -10.81 5.58 13.95
N GLN A 12 -9.87 5.83 14.88
CA GLN A 12 -9.24 4.77 15.66
C GLN A 12 -10.24 4.12 16.62
N LYS A 13 -11.16 4.90 17.19
CA LYS A 13 -12.25 4.38 18.01
C LYS A 13 -13.21 3.52 17.20
N GLN A 14 -13.57 3.95 15.99
CA GLN A 14 -14.41 3.16 15.08
C GLN A 14 -13.73 1.83 14.70
N ASP A 15 -12.46 1.88 14.33
CA ASP A 15 -11.69 0.69 13.95
C ASP A 15 -11.43 -0.25 15.14
N PHE A 16 -11.17 0.30 16.33
CA PHE A 16 -11.08 -0.48 17.56
C PHE A 16 -12.40 -1.20 17.87
N ASN A 17 -13.55 -0.53 17.71
CA ASN A 17 -14.85 -1.17 17.89
C ASN A 17 -15.09 -2.31 16.89
N LYS A 18 -14.59 -2.20 15.65
CA LYS A 18 -14.62 -3.32 14.69
C LYS A 18 -13.80 -4.51 15.19
N LEU A 19 -12.59 -4.26 15.71
CA LEU A 19 -11.73 -5.29 16.30
C LEU A 19 -12.42 -5.98 17.47
N VAL A 20 -12.96 -5.21 18.43
CA VAL A 20 -13.70 -5.75 19.58
C VAL A 20 -14.91 -6.56 19.13
N LYS A 21 -15.66 -6.09 18.13
CA LYS A 21 -16.80 -6.82 17.57
C LYS A 21 -16.39 -8.14 16.94
N ALA A 22 -15.27 -8.19 16.22
CA ALA A 22 -14.73 -9.42 15.64
C ALA A 22 -14.36 -10.43 16.73
N ILE A 23 -13.66 -9.98 17.79
CA ILE A 23 -13.29 -10.83 18.93
C ILE A 23 -14.55 -11.35 19.65
N ASN A 24 -15.52 -10.49 19.94
CA ASN A 24 -16.77 -10.87 20.60
C ASN A 24 -17.65 -11.80 19.76
N ALA A 25 -17.42 -11.87 18.44
CA ALA A 25 -18.08 -12.83 17.55
C ALA A 25 -17.44 -14.24 17.61
N GLY A 26 -16.45 -14.46 18.47
CA GLY A 26 -15.79 -15.75 18.67
C GLY A 26 -14.52 -15.94 17.85
N ASN A 27 -14.03 -14.90 17.17
CA ASN A 27 -12.75 -14.98 16.45
C ASN A 27 -11.60 -14.79 17.47
N ASN A 28 -10.79 -15.82 17.64
CA ASN A 28 -9.66 -15.78 18.57
C ASN A 28 -8.39 -15.30 17.88
N HIS A 29 -8.28 -15.42 16.55
CA HIS A 29 -7.09 -15.04 15.78
C HIS A 29 -7.44 -13.97 14.76
N VAL A 30 -7.25 -12.70 15.13
CA VAL A 30 -7.64 -11.56 14.31
C VAL A 30 -6.42 -10.90 13.67
N LEU A 31 -6.50 -10.64 12.37
CA LEU A 31 -5.52 -9.85 11.63
C LEU A 31 -6.02 -8.41 11.51
N PHE A 32 -5.35 -7.46 12.14
CA PHE A 32 -5.69 -6.04 12.03
C PHE A 32 -4.82 -5.36 10.96
N SER A 33 -5.44 -5.06 9.82
CA SER A 33 -4.80 -4.42 8.66
C SER A 33 -4.89 -2.90 8.80
N ALA A 34 -3.77 -2.22 9.03
CA ALA A 34 -3.75 -0.76 9.14
C ALA A 34 -2.44 -0.19 8.62
N CYS A 35 -2.55 0.76 7.68
CA CYS A 35 -1.42 1.36 6.99
C CYS A 35 -0.33 1.90 7.94
N THR A 36 0.91 1.98 7.44
CA THR A 36 1.96 2.68 8.17
C THR A 36 1.53 4.12 8.45
N SER A 37 1.81 4.62 9.65
CA SER A 37 1.37 5.93 10.14
C SER A 37 -0.12 6.05 10.54
N TRP A 38 -0.89 4.96 10.51
CA TRP A 38 -2.26 4.91 11.09
C TRP A 38 -2.29 5.18 12.61
N GLY A 39 -1.18 4.90 13.32
CA GLY A 39 -1.07 5.06 14.77
C GLY A 39 -1.30 3.76 15.55
N LYS A 40 -0.77 2.62 15.05
CA LYS A 40 -0.94 1.28 15.64
C LYS A 40 -0.55 1.20 17.12
N SER A 41 0.43 1.99 17.55
CA SER A 41 0.83 2.09 18.98
C SER A 41 -0.32 2.53 19.89
N SER A 42 -1.20 3.42 19.43
CA SER A 42 -2.39 3.85 20.18
C SER A 42 -3.41 2.72 20.31
N LEU A 43 -3.55 1.87 19.28
CA LEU A 43 -4.40 0.69 19.34
C LEU A 43 -3.84 -0.32 20.35
N ILE A 44 -2.54 -0.63 20.27
CA ILE A 44 -1.87 -1.52 21.22
C ILE A 44 -2.10 -1.05 22.65
N TYR A 45 -1.81 0.22 22.96
CA TYR A 45 -2.01 0.80 24.29
C TYR A 45 -3.44 0.60 24.81
N ASN A 46 -4.46 0.88 24.00
CA ASN A 46 -5.86 0.79 24.44
C ASN A 46 -6.35 -0.66 24.55
N VAL A 47 -5.91 -1.57 23.67
CA VAL A 47 -6.19 -3.01 23.81
C VAL A 47 -5.58 -3.54 25.11
N VAL A 48 -4.32 -3.17 25.39
CA VAL A 48 -3.62 -3.58 26.61
C VAL A 48 -4.30 -3.02 27.85
N LYS A 49 -4.64 -1.73 27.86
CA LYS A 49 -5.36 -1.07 28.96
C LYS A 49 -6.70 -1.77 29.24
N HIS A 50 -7.44 -2.14 28.20
CA HIS A 50 -8.69 -2.90 28.33
C HIS A 50 -8.45 -4.31 28.90
N ALA A 51 -7.43 -5.01 28.44
CA ALA A 51 -7.05 -6.34 28.93
C ALA A 51 -6.65 -6.30 30.42
N MET A 52 -5.84 -5.32 30.83
CA MET A 52 -5.45 -5.13 32.23
C MET A 52 -6.64 -4.89 33.15
N GLY A 53 -7.61 -4.06 32.72
CA GLY A 53 -8.83 -3.81 33.49
C GLY A 53 -9.68 -5.07 33.74
N ASN A 54 -9.45 -6.12 32.95
CA ASN A 54 -10.08 -7.43 33.10
C ASN A 54 -9.12 -8.50 33.66
N ASN A 55 -7.99 -8.09 34.23
CA ASN A 55 -6.96 -8.97 34.79
C ASN A 55 -6.45 -10.05 33.81
N ARG A 56 -6.32 -9.69 32.52
CA ARG A 56 -5.83 -10.58 31.47
C ARG A 56 -4.35 -10.34 31.19
N ARG A 57 -3.53 -11.40 31.17
CA ARG A 57 -2.10 -11.32 30.87
C ARG A 57 -1.88 -11.15 29.37
N THR A 58 -1.14 -10.12 28.98
CA THR A 58 -0.95 -9.73 27.58
C THR A 58 0.54 -9.75 27.22
N LEU A 59 0.89 -10.52 26.20
CA LEU A 59 2.21 -10.53 25.58
C LEU A 59 2.20 -9.66 24.32
N ILE A 60 3.13 -8.72 24.24
CA ILE A 60 3.29 -7.81 23.11
C ILE A 60 4.63 -8.11 22.44
N ILE A 61 4.57 -8.38 21.15
CA ILE A 61 5.71 -8.78 20.34
C ILE A 61 5.96 -7.72 19.29
N ALA A 62 7.20 -7.25 19.20
CA ALA A 62 7.65 -6.38 18.13
C ALA A 62 8.92 -6.94 17.46
N PRO A 63 9.13 -6.71 16.16
CA PRO A 63 10.17 -7.40 15.39
C PRO A 63 11.59 -6.89 15.68
N ARG A 64 11.73 -5.68 16.25
CA ARG A 64 13.03 -5.01 16.47
C ARG A 64 13.12 -4.41 17.88
N ARG A 65 14.34 -4.41 18.45
CA ARG A 65 14.63 -3.85 19.79
C ARG A 65 14.18 -2.39 19.94
N LYS A 66 14.36 -1.55 18.91
CA LYS A 66 13.94 -0.14 18.92
C LYS A 66 12.42 0.02 19.07
N LEU A 67 11.64 -0.80 18.36
CA LEU A 67 10.17 -0.82 18.49
C LEU A 67 9.73 -1.33 19.86
N VAL A 68 10.40 -2.36 20.40
CA VAL A 68 10.14 -2.84 21.77
C VAL A 68 10.40 -1.73 22.79
N LYS A 69 11.51 -0.98 22.68
CA LYS A 69 11.79 0.19 23.54
C LYS A 69 10.68 1.24 23.46
N GLN A 70 10.30 1.65 22.26
CA GLN A 70 9.24 2.65 22.05
C GLN A 70 7.89 2.21 22.63
N LEU A 71 7.48 0.96 22.38
CA LEU A 71 6.25 0.41 22.94
C LEU A 71 6.33 0.33 24.47
N SER A 72 7.47 -0.07 25.01
CA SER A 72 7.68 -0.16 26.45
C SER A 72 7.55 1.22 27.11
N GLU A 73 8.19 2.25 26.55
CA GLU A 73 8.06 3.64 27.02
C GLU A 73 6.61 4.13 26.99
N THR A 74 5.89 3.80 25.92
CA THR A 74 4.47 4.14 25.76
C THR A 74 3.60 3.46 26.83
N LEU A 75 3.94 2.22 27.22
CA LEU A 75 3.15 1.43 28.14
C LEU A 75 3.52 1.66 29.62
N LYS A 76 4.68 2.27 29.92
CA LYS A 76 5.15 2.51 31.31
C LYS A 76 4.10 3.19 32.19
N GLU A 77 3.29 4.08 31.62
CA GLU A 77 2.21 4.78 32.35
C GLU A 77 1.12 3.84 32.88
N LEU A 78 1.00 2.62 32.33
CA LEU A 78 0.07 1.60 32.81
C LEU A 78 0.56 0.88 34.08
N GLY A 79 1.80 1.13 34.51
CA GLY A 79 2.39 0.63 35.76
C GLY A 79 2.94 -0.80 35.67
N ASP A 80 2.09 -1.79 35.39
CA ASP A 80 2.46 -3.21 35.46
C ASP A 80 3.04 -3.75 34.14
N VAL A 81 4.20 -3.21 33.75
CA VAL A 81 4.89 -3.55 32.50
C VAL A 81 6.25 -4.18 32.77
N SER A 82 6.40 -5.43 32.36
CA SER A 82 7.66 -6.15 32.31
C SER A 82 8.24 -6.07 30.89
N VAL A 83 9.49 -5.62 30.80
CA VAL A 83 10.17 -5.36 29.52
C VAL A 83 11.32 -6.33 29.34
N ASN A 84 11.18 -7.20 28.37
CA ASN A 84 12.10 -8.29 28.10
C ASN A 84 12.97 -7.95 26.89
N MET A 85 14.13 -7.34 27.15
CA MET A 85 15.14 -7.03 26.13
C MET A 85 16.57 -7.23 26.62
N GLY A 86 17.35 -8.07 25.94
CA GLY A 86 18.81 -8.11 26.09
C GLY A 86 19.29 -8.33 27.53
N MET A 87 20.29 -7.54 27.95
CA MET A 87 20.85 -7.54 29.32
C MET A 87 20.15 -6.53 30.26
N ASP A 88 19.42 -5.55 29.70
CA ASP A 88 18.67 -4.55 30.45
C ASP A 88 17.24 -5.06 30.69
N THR A 89 17.04 -5.97 31.64
CA THR A 89 15.72 -6.52 31.92
C THR A 89 15.23 -6.18 33.30
N ILE A 90 14.20 -5.32 33.35
CA ILE A 90 13.19 -5.38 34.40
C ILE A 90 12.23 -6.50 33.98
N TYR A 91 12.52 -7.73 34.43
CA TYR A 91 11.65 -8.89 34.21
C TYR A 91 10.90 -9.20 35.48
N TYR A 92 9.58 -9.04 35.43
CA TYR A 92 8.66 -9.50 36.46
C TYR A 92 7.74 -10.54 35.82
N ARG A 93 7.92 -11.81 36.23
CA ARG A 93 7.15 -12.95 35.70
C ARG A 93 5.64 -12.74 35.87
N ASP A 94 5.25 -12.09 36.96
CA ASP A 94 3.84 -11.88 37.32
C ASP A 94 3.19 -10.65 36.70
N SER A 95 3.95 -9.83 35.97
CA SER A 95 3.36 -8.65 35.33
C SER A 95 2.32 -9.02 34.30
N LEU A 96 1.19 -8.29 34.34
CA LEU A 96 0.09 -8.41 33.39
C LEU A 96 0.52 -8.07 31.97
N ILE A 97 1.56 -7.25 31.78
CA ILE A 97 2.09 -6.90 30.47
C ILE A 97 3.52 -7.41 30.33
N GLN A 98 3.77 -8.19 29.29
CA GLN A 98 5.10 -8.59 28.86
C GLN A 98 5.38 -7.99 27.48
N VAL A 99 6.45 -7.23 27.32
CA VAL A 99 6.88 -6.69 26.01
C VAL A 99 8.21 -7.33 25.61
N ALA A 100 8.27 -7.96 24.44
CA ALA A 100 9.47 -8.68 24.01
C ALA A 100 9.66 -8.66 22.49
N SER A 101 10.86 -8.99 22.03
CA SER A 101 11.09 -9.43 20.65
C SER A 101 11.03 -10.95 20.53
N LEU A 102 10.70 -11.47 19.34
CA LEU A 102 10.70 -12.93 19.07
C LEU A 102 12.05 -13.59 19.41
N GLN A 103 13.15 -12.90 19.15
CA GLN A 103 14.50 -13.35 19.49
C GLN A 103 14.69 -13.47 21.01
N THR A 104 14.18 -12.50 21.78
CA THR A 104 14.28 -12.54 23.24
C THR A 104 13.45 -13.69 23.81
N ILE A 105 12.23 -13.88 23.30
CA ILE A 105 11.36 -15.00 23.68
C ILE A 105 12.07 -16.33 23.44
N THR A 106 12.66 -16.52 22.25
CA THR A 106 13.43 -17.74 21.93
C THR A 106 14.57 -17.97 22.92
N ALA A 107 15.34 -16.93 23.23
CA ALA A 107 16.50 -17.04 24.11
C ALA A 107 16.10 -17.36 25.56
N ARG A 108 14.97 -16.85 26.02
CA ARG A 108 14.45 -17.07 27.38
C ARG A 108 13.80 -18.44 27.53
N LEU A 109 12.92 -18.84 26.61
CA LEU A 109 12.29 -20.17 26.62
C LEU A 109 13.29 -21.33 26.53
N LYS A 110 14.43 -21.12 25.85
CA LYS A 110 15.52 -22.11 25.82
C LYS A 110 16.18 -22.34 27.18
N LYS A 111 16.19 -21.33 28.06
CA LYS A 111 16.81 -21.39 29.38
C LYS A 111 15.81 -21.81 30.46
N ASP A 112 14.58 -21.36 30.32
CA ASP A 112 13.48 -21.54 31.26
C ASP A 112 12.21 -21.83 30.43
N PRO A 113 11.82 -23.11 30.26
CA PRO A 113 10.61 -23.48 29.55
C PRO A 113 9.34 -22.86 30.13
N ASP A 114 9.35 -22.55 31.44
CA ASP A 114 8.24 -21.92 32.17
C ASP A 114 8.33 -20.39 32.18
N TYR A 115 9.17 -19.81 31.32
CA TYR A 115 9.33 -18.36 31.19
C TYR A 115 8.01 -17.63 30.84
N LEU A 116 7.11 -18.30 30.12
CA LEU A 116 5.75 -17.82 29.84
C LEU A 116 4.76 -18.86 30.37
N GLU A 117 4.14 -18.58 31.50
CA GLU A 117 3.24 -19.54 32.16
C GLU A 117 1.80 -19.40 31.62
N LYS A 118 1.13 -18.27 31.91
CA LYS A 118 -0.21 -17.95 31.41
C LYS A 118 -0.20 -16.66 30.61
N ILE A 119 -0.69 -16.73 29.37
CA ILE A 119 -0.94 -15.58 28.51
C ILE A 119 -2.38 -15.68 27.99
N ASP A 120 -3.18 -14.64 28.21
CA ASP A 120 -4.56 -14.55 27.73
C ASP A 120 -4.66 -13.86 26.37
N ASN A 121 -3.75 -12.91 26.08
CA ASN A 121 -3.74 -12.15 24.83
C ASN A 121 -2.32 -12.05 24.25
N ILE A 122 -2.21 -12.16 22.92
CA ILE A 122 -0.95 -11.97 22.19
C ILE A 122 -1.14 -10.91 21.11
N LEU A 123 -0.40 -9.81 21.23
CA LEU A 123 -0.35 -8.74 20.24
C LEU A 123 0.97 -8.80 19.48
N ILE A 124 0.93 -8.83 18.15
CA ILE A 124 2.15 -8.90 17.34
C ILE A 124 2.17 -7.75 16.34
N ASP A 125 3.06 -6.78 16.55
CA ASP A 125 3.28 -5.70 15.58
C ASP A 125 4.16 -6.18 14.42
N GLU A 126 3.83 -5.71 13.21
CA GLU A 126 4.39 -6.16 11.94
C GLU A 126 4.45 -7.69 11.82
N VAL A 127 3.32 -8.35 12.09
CA VAL A 127 3.21 -9.82 12.18
C VAL A 127 3.79 -10.55 10.95
N HIS A 128 3.71 -9.95 9.77
CA HIS A 128 4.27 -10.48 8.51
C HIS A 128 5.79 -10.77 8.57
N ILE A 129 6.56 -10.12 9.45
CA ILE A 129 8.01 -10.34 9.62
C ILE A 129 8.30 -11.61 10.45
N GLY A 130 7.36 -11.99 11.31
CA GLY A 130 7.60 -12.92 12.41
C GLY A 130 7.07 -14.33 12.22
N MET A 131 6.09 -14.54 11.33
CA MET A 131 5.28 -15.78 11.33
C MET A 131 6.08 -17.07 11.09
N ASN A 132 7.13 -17.02 10.28
CA ASN A 132 7.95 -18.20 9.98
C ASN A 132 9.12 -18.39 10.97
N GLN A 133 9.25 -17.53 11.98
CA GLN A 133 10.33 -17.66 12.97
C GLN A 133 9.97 -18.75 13.99
N LYS A 134 10.97 -19.52 14.42
CA LYS A 134 10.79 -20.59 15.44
C LYS A 134 10.04 -20.12 16.68
N ALA A 135 10.31 -18.88 17.13
CA ALA A 135 9.63 -18.27 18.26
C ALA A 135 8.11 -18.21 18.09
N PHE A 136 7.65 -17.82 16.89
CA PHE A 136 6.23 -17.72 16.59
C PHE A 136 5.57 -19.09 16.62
N LEU A 137 6.23 -20.11 16.06
CA LEU A 137 5.75 -21.50 16.09
C LEU A 137 5.62 -22.03 17.52
N ILE A 138 6.62 -21.80 18.37
CA ILE A 138 6.57 -22.21 19.79
C ILE A 138 5.42 -21.52 20.51
N LEU A 139 5.26 -20.20 20.34
CA LEU A 139 4.15 -19.48 20.95
C LEU A 139 2.79 -19.98 20.44
N LYS A 140 2.71 -20.34 19.16
CA LYS A 140 1.52 -20.93 18.56
C LYS A 140 1.21 -22.27 19.22
N GLU A 141 2.20 -23.16 19.36
CA GLU A 141 2.02 -24.44 20.07
C GLU A 141 1.52 -24.25 21.52
N MET A 142 2.02 -23.22 22.23
CA MET A 142 1.67 -22.99 23.63
C MET A 142 0.32 -22.29 23.84
N PHE A 143 -0.01 -21.30 23.00
CA PHE A 143 -1.07 -20.33 23.30
C PHE A 143 -2.08 -20.10 22.18
N TRP A 144 -1.99 -20.82 21.05
CA TRP A 144 -2.89 -20.58 19.93
C TRP A 144 -4.36 -20.87 20.27
N GLU A 145 -4.64 -22.00 20.91
CA GLU A 145 -6.02 -22.39 21.25
C GLU A 145 -6.58 -21.67 22.50
N SER A 146 -5.69 -21.16 23.36
CA SER A 146 -6.07 -20.65 24.69
C SER A 146 -6.05 -19.12 24.81
N ALA A 147 -5.35 -18.42 23.91
CA ALA A 147 -5.22 -16.97 23.93
C ALA A 147 -5.90 -16.30 22.72
N ILE A 148 -6.25 -15.02 22.87
CA ILE A 148 -6.67 -14.18 21.75
C ILE A 148 -5.43 -13.58 21.09
N TRP A 149 -5.27 -13.78 19.79
CA TRP A 149 -4.18 -13.26 18.98
C TRP A 149 -4.64 -12.10 18.12
N VAL A 150 -3.94 -10.98 18.19
CA VAL A 150 -4.13 -9.86 17.25
C VAL A 150 -2.80 -9.57 16.55
N GLY A 151 -2.73 -9.94 15.27
CA GLY A 151 -1.61 -9.60 14.40
C GLY A 151 -1.84 -8.23 13.76
N LEU A 152 -0.96 -7.25 14.00
CA LEU A 152 -1.03 -5.93 13.38
C LEU A 152 -0.06 -5.85 12.20
N SER A 153 -0.52 -5.35 11.06
CA SER A 153 0.35 -5.14 9.89
C SER A 153 -0.20 -4.05 8.98
N GLY A 154 0.69 -3.27 8.36
CA GLY A 154 0.31 -2.40 7.24
C GLY A 154 0.18 -3.12 5.91
N THR A 155 0.76 -4.32 5.83
CA THR A 155 0.77 -5.19 4.64
C THR A 155 0.63 -6.63 5.14
N PRO A 156 -0.58 -7.06 5.50
CA PRO A 156 -0.84 -8.39 6.07
C PRO A 156 -0.84 -9.48 4.97
N ILE A 157 0.21 -9.50 4.16
CA ILE A 157 0.39 -10.42 3.04
C ILE A 157 1.71 -11.18 3.16
N ASP A 158 1.75 -12.37 2.57
CA ASP A 158 2.95 -13.18 2.40
C ASP A 158 3.83 -12.65 1.25
N ALA A 159 4.97 -13.32 1.02
CA ALA A 159 5.88 -12.97 -0.08
C ALA A 159 5.29 -13.13 -1.48
N LYS A 160 4.16 -13.85 -1.62
CA LYS A 160 3.44 -14.05 -2.88
C LYS A 160 2.27 -13.07 -3.06
N GLY A 161 1.99 -12.22 -2.07
CA GLY A 161 0.92 -11.23 -2.10
C GLY A 161 -0.43 -11.71 -1.59
N TYR A 162 -0.52 -12.90 -0.99
CA TYR A 162 -1.76 -13.41 -0.40
C TYR A 162 -1.85 -13.03 1.07
N ARG A 163 -3.06 -12.84 1.56
CA ARG A 163 -3.37 -12.66 2.98
C ARG A 163 -2.63 -13.70 3.83
N LEU A 164 -2.07 -13.27 4.96
CA LEU A 164 -1.42 -14.19 5.91
C LEU A 164 -2.40 -15.24 6.42
N GLU A 165 -2.03 -16.52 6.24
CA GLU A 165 -2.83 -17.68 6.64
C GLU A 165 -2.86 -17.87 8.15
N GLY A 166 -3.88 -18.59 8.62
CA GLY A 166 -4.04 -18.96 10.03
C GLY A 166 -4.87 -17.96 10.85
N PHE A 167 -5.14 -16.75 10.39
CA PHE A 167 -6.06 -15.85 11.10
C PHE A 167 -7.51 -16.10 10.68
N ASP A 168 -8.44 -16.12 11.64
CA ASP A 168 -9.88 -16.31 11.42
C ASP A 168 -10.47 -15.22 10.52
N ILE A 169 -10.06 -13.96 10.73
CA ILE A 169 -10.61 -12.80 10.03
C ILE A 169 -9.59 -11.67 9.89
N THR A 170 -9.72 -10.87 8.82
CA THR A 170 -9.06 -9.57 8.70
C THR A 170 -10.01 -8.45 9.08
N VAL A 171 -9.63 -7.63 10.03
CA VAL A 171 -10.27 -6.36 10.33
C VAL A 171 -9.50 -5.25 9.65
N GLU A 172 -10.13 -4.59 8.69
CA GLU A 172 -9.55 -3.47 7.97
C GLU A 172 -9.75 -2.15 8.73
N GLY A 173 -8.62 -1.49 8.99
CA GLY A 173 -8.58 -0.13 9.46
C GLY A 173 -9.01 0.85 8.37
N THR A 174 -9.18 2.10 8.78
CA THR A 174 -9.56 3.19 7.89
C THR A 174 -8.58 3.32 6.70
N PRO A 175 -9.07 3.36 5.44
CA PRO A 175 -8.23 3.42 4.24
C PRO A 175 -7.36 4.68 4.14
N VAL A 176 -6.29 4.62 3.35
CA VAL A 176 -5.29 5.69 3.21
C VAL A 176 -5.93 6.93 2.60
N SER A 177 -6.78 6.76 1.58
CA SER A 177 -7.50 7.87 0.94
C SER A 177 -8.33 8.67 1.95
N LYS A 178 -9.10 7.97 2.79
CA LYS A 178 -9.95 8.58 3.82
C LYS A 178 -9.15 9.25 4.92
N LEU A 179 -8.06 8.64 5.39
CA LEU A 179 -7.16 9.26 6.36
C LEU A 179 -6.50 10.53 5.81
N THR A 180 -6.12 10.51 4.53
CA THR A 180 -5.55 11.68 3.84
C THR A 180 -6.59 12.80 3.73
N ALA A 181 -7.82 12.49 3.31
CA ALA A 181 -8.92 13.45 3.22
C ALA A 181 -9.30 14.06 4.57
N MET A 182 -9.18 13.30 5.66
CA MET A 182 -9.41 13.76 7.03
C MET A 182 -8.22 14.54 7.63
N GLY A 183 -7.10 14.68 6.91
CA GLY A 183 -5.90 15.36 7.39
C GLY A 183 -5.09 14.56 8.42
N PHE A 184 -5.30 13.25 8.52
CA PHE A 184 -4.50 12.37 9.38
C PHE A 184 -3.26 11.79 8.69
N LEU A 185 -3.18 11.90 7.36
CA LEU A 185 -2.00 11.61 6.55
C LEU A 185 -1.68 12.80 5.63
N THR A 186 -0.40 12.97 5.33
CA THR A 186 0.10 13.97 4.39
C THR A 186 -0.15 13.49 2.96
N PRO A 187 -0.83 14.28 2.10
CA PRO A 187 -0.96 13.94 0.68
C PRO A 187 0.41 13.94 -0.01
N VAL A 188 0.54 13.19 -1.11
CA VAL A 188 1.81 13.06 -1.83
C VAL A 188 1.73 13.52 -3.28
N LYS A 189 2.87 13.97 -3.79
CA LYS A 189 3.13 14.19 -5.22
C LYS A 189 4.25 13.27 -5.64
N CYS A 190 4.10 12.65 -6.81
CA CYS A 190 5.05 11.65 -7.30
C CYS A 190 5.61 12.06 -8.65
N TYR A 191 6.91 11.86 -8.84
CA TYR A 191 7.59 11.97 -10.12
C TYR A 191 8.39 10.69 -10.35
N ALA A 192 8.30 10.10 -11.55
CA ALA A 192 9.07 8.90 -11.91
C ALA A 192 9.84 9.08 -13.24
N PRO A 193 10.71 10.11 -13.33
CA PRO A 193 11.34 10.50 -14.59
C PRO A 193 12.43 9.53 -15.07
N ALA A 194 12.91 8.62 -14.20
CA ALA A 194 13.96 7.66 -14.53
C ALA A 194 13.51 6.23 -14.26
N LYS A 195 13.72 5.35 -15.25
CA LYS A 195 13.39 3.92 -15.17
C LYS A 195 14.64 3.12 -15.53
N PRO A 196 15.37 2.57 -14.55
CA PRO A 196 16.50 1.70 -14.85
C PRO A 196 16.01 0.46 -15.61
N ASP A 197 16.79 -0.01 -16.60
CA ASP A 197 16.51 -1.29 -17.25
C ASP A 197 17.03 -2.42 -16.36
N LEU A 198 16.09 -3.17 -15.78
CA LEU A 198 16.39 -4.27 -14.86
C LEU A 198 16.12 -5.65 -15.46
N SER A 199 15.93 -5.73 -16.79
CA SER A 199 15.58 -6.96 -17.50
C SER A 199 16.58 -8.10 -17.28
N ASN A 200 17.86 -7.77 -17.07
CA ASN A 200 18.95 -8.72 -16.87
C ASN A 200 19.22 -9.09 -15.39
N ILE A 201 18.49 -8.48 -14.44
CA ILE A 201 18.70 -8.71 -13.01
C ILE A 201 17.86 -9.90 -12.54
N LYS A 202 18.52 -10.91 -11.96
CA LYS A 202 17.84 -12.13 -11.49
C LYS A 202 16.96 -11.83 -10.28
N ILE A 203 15.85 -12.57 -10.15
CA ILE A 203 15.04 -12.61 -8.93
C ILE A 203 15.55 -13.73 -8.01
N THR A 204 15.86 -13.41 -6.76
CA THR A 204 16.30 -14.35 -5.73
C THR A 204 15.46 -14.14 -4.48
N GLY A 205 14.79 -15.20 -4.00
CA GLY A 205 13.98 -15.11 -2.78
C GLY A 205 12.77 -14.17 -2.88
N GLY A 206 12.26 -13.93 -4.09
CA GLY A 206 11.10 -13.06 -4.34
C GLY A 206 11.43 -11.58 -4.54
N ASP A 207 12.71 -11.18 -4.49
CA ASP A 207 13.17 -9.82 -4.83
C ASP A 207 14.36 -9.86 -5.80
N TYR A 208 14.78 -8.72 -6.33
CA TYR A 208 15.97 -8.60 -7.16
C TYR A 208 17.22 -9.08 -6.43
N ASN A 209 18.15 -9.69 -7.18
CA ASN A 209 19.45 -10.07 -6.66
C ASN A 209 20.22 -8.82 -6.23
N GLU A 210 20.45 -8.66 -4.93
CA GLU A 210 20.98 -7.43 -4.35
C GLU A 210 22.36 -7.03 -4.92
N LYS A 211 23.23 -8.00 -5.22
CA LYS A 211 24.57 -7.73 -5.77
C LYS A 211 24.49 -7.19 -7.20
N GLN A 212 23.74 -7.87 -8.07
CA GLN A 212 23.55 -7.44 -9.45
C GLN A 212 22.84 -6.07 -9.51
N LEU A 213 21.79 -5.92 -8.70
CA LEU A 213 21.05 -4.67 -8.62
C LEU A 213 21.92 -3.51 -8.11
N ALA A 214 22.79 -3.76 -7.13
CA ALA A 214 23.68 -2.74 -6.60
C ALA A 214 24.69 -2.28 -7.65
N GLN A 215 25.23 -3.19 -8.46
CA GLN A 215 26.13 -2.84 -9.55
C GLN A 215 25.43 -1.93 -10.57
N GLU A 216 24.26 -2.34 -11.05
CA GLU A 216 23.47 -1.56 -12.02
C GLU A 216 23.13 -0.17 -11.49
N MET A 217 22.55 -0.10 -10.28
CA MET A 217 22.11 1.18 -9.71
C MET A 217 23.26 2.11 -9.28
N SER A 218 24.49 1.61 -9.20
CA SER A 218 25.68 2.41 -8.86
C SER A 218 26.35 3.05 -10.07
N GLU A 219 25.85 2.79 -11.29
CA GLU A 219 26.36 3.43 -12.50
C GLU A 219 26.28 4.97 -12.38
N THR A 220 27.37 5.65 -12.77
CA THR A 220 27.50 7.10 -12.55
C THR A 220 26.36 7.88 -13.20
N SER A 221 25.92 7.46 -14.39
CA SER A 221 24.80 8.09 -15.09
C SER A 221 23.48 8.00 -14.31
N ILE A 222 23.21 6.90 -13.62
CA ILE A 222 21.99 6.72 -12.82
C ILE A 222 22.05 7.60 -11.57
N VAL A 223 23.20 7.61 -10.88
CA VAL A 223 23.38 8.39 -9.65
C VAL A 223 23.36 9.90 -9.94
N SER A 224 24.05 10.36 -10.98
CA SER A 224 24.04 11.77 -11.39
C SER A 224 22.65 12.21 -11.85
N ASN A 225 21.94 11.40 -12.64
CA ASN A 225 20.56 11.70 -13.03
C ASN A 225 19.62 11.76 -11.80
N ALA A 226 19.77 10.84 -10.83
CA ALA A 226 19.02 10.90 -9.58
C ALA A 226 19.30 12.20 -8.80
N TYR A 227 20.54 12.67 -8.78
CA TYR A 227 20.89 13.96 -8.20
C TYR A 227 20.26 15.13 -8.99
N GLU A 228 20.27 15.12 -10.32
CA GLU A 228 19.63 16.17 -11.14
C GLU A 228 18.13 16.27 -10.86
N ILE A 229 17.45 15.11 -10.76
CA ILE A 229 16.03 15.03 -10.40
C ILE A 229 15.78 15.58 -9.00
N PHE A 230 16.63 15.20 -8.03
CA PHE A 230 16.60 15.77 -6.69
C PHE A 230 16.80 17.29 -6.71
N GLY A 231 17.80 17.78 -7.44
CA GLY A 231 18.11 19.20 -7.58
C GLY A 231 16.98 20.01 -8.21
N LYS A 232 16.23 19.40 -9.14
CA LYS A 232 15.08 20.02 -9.79
C LYS A 232 13.86 20.15 -8.88
N TYR A 233 13.55 19.11 -8.09
CA TYR A 233 12.27 19.02 -7.40
C TYR A 233 12.35 19.12 -5.86
N ALA A 234 13.50 18.81 -5.27
CA ALA A 234 13.63 18.55 -3.84
C ALA A 234 14.87 19.19 -3.19
N LYS A 235 15.59 20.07 -3.90
CA LYS A 235 16.88 20.63 -3.44
C LYS A 235 16.85 21.25 -2.05
N ASP A 236 15.72 21.87 -1.67
CA ASP A 236 15.57 22.54 -0.37
C ASP A 236 14.74 21.71 0.63
N LEU A 237 14.41 20.46 0.29
CA LEU A 237 13.55 19.60 1.10
C LEU A 237 14.37 18.64 1.94
N LYS A 238 13.93 18.41 3.19
CA LYS A 238 14.49 17.36 4.04
C LYS A 238 14.16 15.99 3.46
N THR A 239 15.20 15.27 3.03
CA THR A 239 15.05 14.12 2.12
C THR A 239 15.61 12.84 2.70
N MET A 240 14.89 11.74 2.49
CA MET A 240 15.36 10.39 2.79
C MET A 240 15.58 9.61 1.49
N VAL A 241 16.74 8.97 1.36
CA VAL A 241 17.13 8.23 0.16
C VAL A 241 17.21 6.74 0.48
N PHE A 242 16.58 5.90 -0.34
CA PHE A 242 16.64 4.43 -0.20
C PHE A 242 17.58 3.84 -1.23
N CYS A 243 18.71 3.29 -0.77
CA CYS A 243 19.72 2.67 -1.62
C CYS A 243 19.69 1.13 -1.52
N VAL A 244 20.29 0.49 -2.53
CA VAL A 244 20.34 -0.97 -2.67
C VAL A 244 21.32 -1.59 -1.67
N SER A 245 22.55 -1.10 -1.65
CA SER A 245 23.67 -1.62 -0.84
C SER A 245 24.44 -0.48 -0.17
N ILE A 246 25.35 -0.82 0.74
CA ILE A 246 26.25 0.15 1.40
C ILE A 246 27.11 0.86 0.35
N GLN A 247 27.70 0.13 -0.59
CA GLN A 247 28.53 0.73 -1.65
C GLN A 247 27.75 1.73 -2.50
N HIS A 248 26.52 1.37 -2.90
CA HIS A 248 25.66 2.29 -3.63
C HIS A 248 25.33 3.54 -2.79
N ALA A 249 25.07 3.39 -1.48
CA ALA A 249 24.82 4.51 -0.60
C ALA A 249 26.01 5.48 -0.47
N GLU A 250 27.25 4.96 -0.42
CA GLU A 250 28.45 5.79 -0.41
C GLU A 250 28.60 6.58 -1.72
N ILE A 251 28.40 5.93 -2.88
CA ILE A 251 28.46 6.60 -4.20
C ILE A 251 27.40 7.72 -4.30
N VAL A 252 26.18 7.46 -3.84
CA VAL A 252 25.11 8.48 -3.80
C VAL A 252 25.50 9.62 -2.86
N LYS A 253 26.05 9.33 -1.69
CA LYS A 253 26.53 10.38 -0.79
C LYS A 253 27.64 11.22 -1.43
N ASP A 254 28.62 10.59 -2.07
CA ASP A 254 29.72 11.28 -2.74
C ASP A 254 29.18 12.24 -3.81
N GLU A 255 28.17 11.83 -4.57
CA GLU A 255 27.52 12.70 -5.55
C GLU A 255 26.86 13.92 -4.90
N PHE A 256 26.11 13.72 -3.81
CA PHE A 256 25.46 14.81 -3.09
C PHE A 256 26.48 15.76 -2.43
N ASP A 257 27.58 15.22 -1.91
CA ASP A 257 28.67 15.98 -1.30
C ASP A 257 29.40 16.88 -2.33
N LYS A 258 29.58 16.42 -3.58
CA LYS A 258 30.14 17.27 -4.67
C LYS A 258 29.33 18.54 -4.89
N HIS A 259 28.04 18.50 -4.58
CA HIS A 259 27.13 19.62 -4.70
C HIS A 259 26.86 20.34 -3.36
N ASN A 260 27.68 20.07 -2.34
CA ASN A 260 27.60 20.68 -1.01
C ASN A 260 26.26 20.44 -0.29
N ILE A 261 25.62 19.28 -0.52
CA ILE A 261 24.41 18.89 0.21
C ILE A 261 24.81 18.11 1.46
N ALA A 262 24.43 18.60 2.64
CA ALA A 262 24.74 17.95 3.90
C ALA A 262 24.05 16.57 4.00
N THR A 263 24.86 15.51 3.85
CA THR A 263 24.38 14.13 3.67
C THR A 263 24.99 13.18 4.70
N ALA A 264 24.19 12.29 5.28
CA ALA A 264 24.64 11.21 6.16
C ALA A 264 24.09 9.84 5.70
N ILE A 265 24.76 8.75 6.09
CA ILE A 265 24.39 7.38 5.74
C ILE A 265 24.10 6.56 7.00
N VAL A 266 23.01 5.79 6.97
CA VAL A 266 22.67 4.80 8.00
C VAL A 266 22.49 3.40 7.39
N HIS A 267 23.25 2.44 7.92
CA HIS A 267 23.22 1.04 7.46
C HIS A 267 23.56 0.04 8.57
N SER A 268 23.42 -1.26 8.32
CA SER A 268 23.61 -2.33 9.30
C SER A 268 25.00 -2.37 9.97
N LYS A 269 26.07 -1.97 9.26
CA LYS A 269 27.44 -1.98 9.77
C LYS A 269 27.88 -0.72 10.54
N ARG A 270 26.99 0.27 10.74
CA ARG A 270 27.31 1.53 11.44
C ARG A 270 27.32 1.28 12.95
N ASP A 271 28.23 1.92 13.68
CA ASP A 271 28.21 1.93 15.14
C ASP A 271 26.92 2.59 15.65
N GLU A 272 26.37 2.08 16.77
CA GLU A 272 25.10 2.58 17.31
C GLU A 272 25.17 4.06 17.75
N ARG A 273 26.32 4.51 18.29
CA ARG A 273 26.49 5.90 18.73
C ARG A 273 26.63 6.84 17.54
N GLU A 274 27.37 6.44 16.53
CA GLU A 274 27.50 7.22 15.29
C GLU A 274 26.17 7.32 14.54
N GLU A 275 25.43 6.21 14.46
CA GLU A 275 24.08 6.20 13.88
C GLU A 275 23.16 7.18 14.63
N GLU A 276 23.09 7.13 15.96
CA GLU A 276 22.22 8.05 16.70
C GLU A 276 22.65 9.51 16.57
N LYS A 277 23.96 9.78 16.46
CA LYS A 277 24.49 11.11 16.16
C LYS A 277 24.00 11.60 14.80
N ASP A 278 24.13 10.80 13.74
CA ASP A 278 23.68 11.19 12.40
C ASP A 278 22.16 11.34 12.33
N LEU A 279 21.40 10.49 13.02
CA LEU A 279 19.94 10.63 13.15
C LEU A 279 19.56 11.91 13.91
N ALA A 280 20.29 12.32 14.94
CA ALA A 280 20.05 13.57 15.66
C ALA A 280 20.36 14.81 14.81
N ARG A 281 21.44 14.76 14.02
CA ARG A 281 21.80 15.81 13.05
C ARG A 281 20.75 15.95 11.96
N PHE A 282 20.20 14.83 11.48
CA PHE A 282 19.07 14.85 10.56
C PHE A 282 17.81 15.44 11.21
N ARG A 283 17.46 15.03 12.44
CA ARG A 283 16.31 15.58 13.19
C ARG A 283 16.39 17.10 13.34
N SER A 284 17.57 17.63 13.69
CA SER A 284 17.80 19.07 13.85
C SER A 284 17.89 19.87 12.54
N GLY A 285 18.05 19.19 11.40
CA GLY A 285 18.20 19.83 10.09
C GLY A 285 19.65 20.16 9.70
N GLU A 286 20.63 19.82 10.54
CA GLU A 286 22.06 19.95 10.19
C GLU A 286 22.43 19.04 9.01
N VAL A 287 21.81 17.85 8.95
CA VAL A 287 21.85 16.97 7.77
C VAL A 287 20.51 17.12 7.05
N GLN A 288 20.58 17.45 5.76
CA GLN A 288 19.40 17.59 4.91
C GLN A 288 18.99 16.26 4.28
N VAL A 289 19.97 15.42 3.93
CA VAL A 289 19.75 14.16 3.21
C VAL A 289 20.22 12.97 4.05
N MET A 290 19.30 12.06 4.34
CA MET A 290 19.58 10.80 5.03
C MET A 290 19.49 9.63 4.06
N VAL A 291 20.65 9.08 3.69
CA VAL A 291 20.75 7.90 2.85
C VAL A 291 20.67 6.65 3.72
N ASN A 292 19.86 5.67 3.32
CA ASN A 292 19.67 4.46 4.11
C ASN A 292 19.67 3.18 3.28
N VAL A 293 20.15 2.11 3.92
CA VAL A 293 20.18 0.74 3.37
C VAL A 293 19.45 -0.20 4.32
N GLY A 294 18.16 -0.42 4.08
CA GLY A 294 17.32 -1.41 4.80
C GLY A 294 16.99 -1.11 6.27
N LYS A 295 17.68 -0.17 6.92
CA LYS A 295 17.49 0.15 8.34
C LYS A 295 16.27 1.03 8.60
N LEU A 296 16.09 2.13 7.86
CA LEU A 296 15.08 3.15 8.17
C LEU A 296 13.68 2.85 7.61
N ILE A 297 13.51 1.69 6.96
CA ILE A 297 12.22 1.20 6.46
C ILE A 297 11.25 0.90 7.62
N THR A 298 11.76 0.40 8.76
CA THR A 298 10.95 0.11 9.96
C THR A 298 11.57 0.65 11.25
N GLY A 299 10.73 1.24 12.11
CA GLY A 299 11.11 1.68 13.45
C GLY A 299 11.86 3.02 13.55
N TYR A 300 11.92 3.79 12.46
CA TYR A 300 12.37 5.18 12.51
C TYR A 300 11.17 6.14 12.43
N ASP A 301 11.12 7.06 13.39
CA ASP A 301 10.03 8.03 13.54
C ASP A 301 10.59 9.44 13.35
N GLU A 302 10.34 9.98 12.15
CA GLU A 302 10.73 11.33 11.76
C GLU A 302 9.61 11.90 10.87
N PRO A 303 8.64 12.61 11.46
CA PRO A 303 7.53 13.20 10.71
C PRO A 303 7.95 14.35 9.78
N SER A 304 9.10 14.99 10.03
CA SER A 304 9.56 16.16 9.27
C SER A 304 10.17 15.83 7.90
N ILE A 305 10.28 14.55 7.50
CA ILE A 305 10.70 14.19 6.14
C ILE A 305 9.68 14.74 5.13
N GLU A 306 10.17 15.47 4.13
CA GLU A 306 9.39 16.13 3.09
C GLU A 306 9.51 15.43 1.73
N CYS A 307 10.62 14.73 1.49
CA CYS A 307 10.86 14.02 0.24
C CYS A 307 11.44 12.61 0.46
N LEU A 308 10.98 11.66 -0.35
CA LEU A 308 11.62 10.36 -0.53
C LEU A 308 12.25 10.27 -1.92
N LEU A 309 13.54 9.97 -1.98
CA LEU A 309 14.23 9.59 -3.21
C LEU A 309 14.41 8.07 -3.22
N MET A 310 13.72 7.38 -4.12
CA MET A 310 13.77 5.93 -4.23
C MET A 310 14.81 5.52 -5.29
N LEU A 311 15.92 4.94 -4.82
CA LEU A 311 17.01 4.39 -5.66
C LEU A 311 17.16 2.88 -5.47
N ARG A 312 16.20 2.24 -4.82
CA ARG A 312 16.15 0.79 -4.63
C ARG A 312 14.92 0.22 -5.34
N PRO A 313 15.10 -0.35 -6.54
CA PRO A 313 14.07 -1.19 -7.14
C PRO A 313 13.76 -2.38 -6.24
N THR A 314 12.48 -2.72 -6.06
CA THR A 314 12.06 -3.88 -5.27
C THR A 314 10.82 -4.53 -5.85
N LYS A 315 10.74 -5.86 -5.78
CA LYS A 315 9.51 -6.65 -6.00
C LYS A 315 8.68 -6.82 -4.72
N SER A 316 9.18 -6.36 -3.58
CA SER A 316 8.49 -6.47 -2.29
C SER A 316 7.51 -5.32 -2.08
N LEU A 317 6.22 -5.59 -2.28
CA LEU A 317 5.14 -4.65 -1.95
C LEU A 317 5.18 -4.17 -0.48
N PRO A 318 5.42 -5.05 0.53
CA PRO A 318 5.63 -4.63 1.91
C PRO A 318 6.74 -3.58 2.07
N MET A 319 7.89 -3.79 1.42
CA MET A 319 9.01 -2.86 1.50
C MET A 319 8.65 -1.49 0.91
N TYR A 320 7.99 -1.48 -0.25
CA TYR A 320 7.53 -0.26 -0.91
C TYR A 320 6.55 0.52 -0.03
N ILE A 321 5.48 -0.12 0.44
CA ILE A 321 4.43 0.53 1.26
C ILE A 321 5.01 1.06 2.57
N GLN A 322 5.90 0.31 3.24
CA GLN A 322 6.52 0.75 4.48
C GLN A 322 7.45 1.95 4.27
N SER A 323 8.15 2.00 3.14
CA SER A 323 9.05 3.10 2.78
C SER A 323 8.24 4.36 2.53
N VAL A 324 7.23 4.30 1.65
CA VAL A 324 6.29 5.39 1.39
C VAL A 324 5.61 5.87 2.67
N GLY A 325 5.16 4.94 3.51
CA GLY A 325 4.44 5.25 4.75
C GLY A 325 5.19 6.16 5.72
N ARG A 326 6.53 6.25 5.61
CA ARG A 326 7.34 7.20 6.40
C ARG A 326 7.09 8.65 6.03
N LEU A 327 6.80 8.93 4.76
CA LEU A 327 6.52 10.26 4.25
C LEU A 327 5.09 10.72 4.61
N LEU A 328 4.15 9.79 4.73
CA LEU A 328 2.73 10.11 4.95
C LEU A 328 2.42 10.70 6.34
N ARG A 329 3.38 10.70 7.27
CA ARG A 329 3.20 11.27 8.61
C ARG A 329 2.97 12.78 8.56
N ILE A 330 1.97 13.28 9.27
CA ILE A 330 1.73 14.73 9.38
C ILE A 330 2.85 15.45 10.13
N HIS A 331 3.17 16.66 9.69
CA HIS A 331 4.10 17.57 10.37
C HIS A 331 3.63 19.01 10.11
N PRO A 332 3.69 19.93 11.09
CA PRO A 332 3.13 21.29 10.95
C PRO A 332 3.65 22.05 9.72
N ASN A 333 4.92 21.86 9.37
CA ASN A 333 5.55 22.54 8.24
C ASN A 333 5.43 21.77 6.92
N LYS A 334 4.81 20.58 6.92
CA LYS A 334 4.69 19.71 5.75
C LYS A 334 3.24 19.65 5.28
N LYS A 335 2.95 20.33 4.17
CA LYS A 335 1.62 20.30 3.54
C LYS A 335 1.46 19.15 2.54
N ILE A 336 2.54 18.83 1.83
CA ILE A 336 2.58 17.80 0.79
C ILE A 336 3.93 17.09 0.90
N GLY A 337 3.94 15.76 0.80
CA GLY A 337 5.14 14.97 0.66
C GLY A 337 5.51 14.76 -0.81
N LEU A 338 6.80 14.72 -1.13
CA LEU A 338 7.30 14.46 -2.47
C LEU A 338 7.92 13.05 -2.57
N ILE A 339 7.60 12.32 -3.63
CA ILE A 339 8.21 11.02 -3.95
C ILE A 339 8.89 11.13 -5.31
N LEU A 340 10.20 10.95 -5.33
CA LEU A 340 11.02 10.87 -6.53
C LEU A 340 11.37 9.40 -6.76
N ASP A 341 10.67 8.75 -7.67
CA ASP A 341 10.86 7.35 -8.01
C ASP A 341 11.83 7.19 -9.18
N CYS A 342 13.11 6.97 -8.85
CA CYS A 342 14.15 6.65 -9.84
C CYS A 342 14.41 5.13 -9.90
N ALA A 343 13.50 4.32 -9.34
CA ALA A 343 13.63 2.89 -9.17
C ALA A 343 12.52 2.10 -9.90
N GLY A 344 11.51 2.77 -10.44
CA GLY A 344 10.37 2.14 -11.11
C GLY A 344 9.40 1.43 -10.16
N ASN A 345 9.43 1.75 -8.87
CA ASN A 345 8.60 1.10 -7.85
C ASN A 345 7.11 1.43 -8.01
N ILE A 346 6.75 2.65 -8.40
CA ILE A 346 5.35 3.06 -8.64
C ILE A 346 4.77 2.28 -9.83
N LYS A 347 5.58 2.02 -10.86
CA LYS A 347 5.18 1.18 -12.00
C LYS A 347 4.96 -0.27 -11.58
N GLU A 348 5.79 -0.79 -10.68
CA GLU A 348 5.69 -2.19 -10.20
C GLU A 348 4.53 -2.42 -9.22
N HIS A 349 4.25 -1.45 -8.34
CA HIS A 349 3.37 -1.62 -7.17
C HIS A 349 2.13 -0.73 -7.16
N GLY A 350 1.97 0.12 -8.16
CA GLY A 350 0.91 1.11 -8.23
C GLY A 350 1.15 2.35 -7.37
N TYR A 351 0.16 3.24 -7.38
CA TYR A 351 0.28 4.55 -6.74
C TYR A 351 0.50 4.41 -5.21
N PRO A 352 1.33 5.26 -4.58
CA PRO A 352 1.72 5.08 -3.18
C PRO A 352 0.54 5.09 -2.20
N THR A 353 -0.46 5.94 -2.43
CA THR A 353 -1.66 6.10 -1.58
C THR A 353 -2.88 5.32 -2.06
N LEU A 354 -2.69 4.39 -3.00
CA LEU A 354 -3.76 3.50 -3.46
C LEU A 354 -4.32 2.67 -2.30
N ASP A 355 -5.64 2.67 -2.15
CA ASP A 355 -6.33 1.78 -1.23
C ASP A 355 -6.28 0.36 -1.77
N ARG A 356 -5.73 -0.56 -0.97
CA ARG A 356 -5.49 -1.95 -1.37
C ARG A 356 -6.31 -2.89 -0.50
N ASP A 357 -6.93 -3.88 -1.14
CA ASP A 357 -7.55 -5.02 -0.47
C ASP A 357 -6.48 -6.08 -0.22
N PHE A 358 -6.14 -6.30 1.05
CA PHE A 358 -5.18 -7.33 1.47
C PHE A 358 -5.85 -8.62 1.93
N ASN A 359 -7.18 -8.72 1.83
CA ASN A 359 -7.96 -9.87 2.29
C ASN A 359 -8.11 -10.96 1.22
N ILE A 360 -7.16 -11.02 0.28
CA ILE A 360 -7.14 -11.99 -0.82
C ILE A 360 -6.55 -13.31 -0.33
N GLU A 361 -7.38 -14.34 -0.26
CA GLU A 361 -6.94 -15.69 0.12
C GLU A 361 -6.13 -16.37 -0.99
N ARG A 362 -5.27 -17.30 -0.59
CA ARG A 362 -4.46 -18.10 -1.51
C ARG A 362 -5.37 -19.11 -2.24
N PRO A 363 -5.41 -19.14 -3.58
CA PRO A 363 -6.19 -20.14 -4.32
C PRO A 363 -5.65 -21.54 -4.07
N GLU A 364 -6.55 -22.52 -3.92
CA GLU A 364 -6.17 -23.93 -3.95
C GLU A 364 -5.75 -24.33 -5.37
N GLY A 365 -4.50 -24.79 -5.53
CA GLY A 365 -4.04 -25.45 -6.77
C GLY A 365 -3.79 -24.55 -7.99
N VAL A 366 -3.97 -23.22 -7.91
CA VAL A 366 -3.70 -22.31 -9.04
C VAL A 366 -2.81 -21.15 -8.59
N VAL A 367 -1.67 -20.98 -9.27
CA VAL A 367 -0.84 -19.78 -9.15
C VAL A 367 -1.54 -18.65 -9.91
N ARG A 368 -2.08 -17.66 -9.19
CA ARG A 368 -2.68 -16.49 -9.81
C ARG A 368 -1.60 -15.63 -10.49
N GLY A 369 -1.91 -15.10 -11.66
CA GLY A 369 -1.29 -13.86 -12.15
C GLY A 369 -1.75 -12.68 -11.29
N LYS A 370 -0.88 -11.68 -11.06
CA LYS A 370 -1.22 -10.45 -10.32
C LYS A 370 -2.53 -9.87 -10.87
N ALA A 371 -3.45 -9.46 -10.00
CA ALA A 371 -4.59 -8.65 -10.44
C ALA A 371 -4.02 -7.38 -11.07
N GLU A 372 -4.26 -7.17 -12.37
CA GLU A 372 -3.79 -6.00 -13.10
C GLU A 372 -4.65 -4.80 -12.69
N GLU A 373 -4.24 -4.11 -11.62
CA GLU A 373 -4.66 -2.73 -11.40
C GLU A 373 -4.09 -1.87 -12.54
N ALA A 374 -4.89 -0.93 -13.04
CA ALA A 374 -4.45 -0.05 -14.11
C ALA A 374 -3.19 0.70 -13.66
N PRO A 375 -2.11 0.72 -14.47
CA PRO A 375 -0.89 1.40 -14.09
C PRO A 375 -1.18 2.89 -13.85
N PRO A 376 -0.50 3.53 -12.87
CA PRO A 376 -0.59 4.97 -12.67
C PRO A 376 -0.28 5.73 -13.96
N ALA A 377 -0.99 6.84 -14.19
CA ALA A 377 -0.75 7.68 -15.35
C ALA A 377 0.52 8.52 -15.14
N GLU A 378 1.25 8.76 -16.22
CA GLU A 378 2.50 9.53 -16.22
C GLU A 378 2.42 10.67 -17.24
N CYS A 379 2.69 11.89 -16.80
CA CYS A 379 2.76 13.05 -17.68
C CYS A 379 4.12 13.12 -18.37
N GLN A 380 4.12 13.11 -19.70
CA GLN A 380 5.36 13.22 -20.50
C GLN A 380 6.02 14.60 -20.43
N GLU A 381 5.27 15.64 -20.03
CA GLU A 381 5.78 17.01 -20.00
C GLU A 381 6.50 17.35 -18.68
N CYS A 382 5.90 16.98 -17.54
CA CYS A 382 6.48 17.26 -16.22
C CYS A 382 7.03 16.03 -15.49
N GLY A 383 6.84 14.81 -16.01
CA GLY A 383 7.27 13.56 -15.37
C GLY A 383 6.46 13.17 -14.13
N ALA A 384 5.37 13.88 -13.84
CA ALA A 384 4.51 13.57 -12.71
C ALA A 384 3.77 12.25 -12.93
N VAL A 385 3.67 11.46 -11.86
CA VAL A 385 2.86 10.24 -11.80
C VAL A 385 1.68 10.49 -10.87
N PHE A 386 0.49 10.09 -11.28
CA PHE A 386 -0.76 10.31 -10.54
C PHE A 386 -1.72 9.13 -10.73
N ASP A 387 -2.64 8.98 -9.78
CA ASP A 387 -3.72 8.01 -9.88
C ASP A 387 -4.64 8.37 -11.06
N ASN A 388 -5.16 7.37 -11.77
CA ASN A 388 -6.05 7.60 -12.92
C ASN A 388 -7.32 8.38 -12.53
N ASN A 389 -7.74 8.30 -11.27
CA ASN A 389 -8.88 9.05 -10.74
C ASN A 389 -8.59 10.56 -10.57
N GLU A 390 -7.33 10.98 -10.57
CA GLU A 390 -6.92 12.38 -10.43
C GLU A 390 -6.86 13.12 -11.77
N ILE A 391 -7.05 12.43 -12.90
CA ILE A 391 -6.99 13.03 -14.24
C ILE A 391 -8.14 14.03 -14.40
N LYS A 392 -7.79 15.31 -14.57
CA LYS A 392 -8.76 16.37 -14.87
C LYS A 392 -9.29 16.19 -16.29
N ARG A 393 -10.55 16.54 -16.50
CA ARG A 393 -11.22 16.39 -17.79
C ARG A 393 -11.92 17.68 -18.21
N GLY A 394 -11.71 18.08 -19.46
CA GLY A 394 -12.47 19.14 -20.13
C GLY A 394 -13.19 18.59 -21.35
N VAL A 395 -14.37 19.15 -21.65
CA VAL A 395 -15.19 18.75 -22.79
C VAL A 395 -15.59 19.99 -23.55
N ASP A 396 -15.26 20.02 -24.83
CA ASP A 396 -15.65 21.05 -25.78
C ASP A 396 -16.59 20.43 -26.81
N GLU A 397 -17.80 20.97 -26.93
CA GLU A 397 -18.83 20.48 -27.85
C GLU A 397 -19.14 21.53 -28.92
N THR A 398 -19.15 21.09 -30.17
CA THR A 398 -19.61 21.88 -31.32
C THR A 398 -20.83 21.22 -31.97
N GLN A 399 -21.39 21.85 -33.00
CA GLN A 399 -22.49 21.29 -33.77
C GLN A 399 -22.12 19.95 -34.45
N HIS A 400 -20.84 19.69 -34.73
CA HIS A 400 -20.40 18.54 -35.53
C HIS A 400 -19.50 17.56 -34.75
N THR A 401 -18.89 18.02 -33.64
CA THR A 401 -17.89 17.26 -32.89
C THR A 401 -18.04 17.38 -31.39
N ILE A 402 -17.59 16.35 -30.67
CA ILE A 402 -17.35 16.39 -29.22
C ILE A 402 -15.87 16.08 -28.99
N THR A 403 -15.14 17.03 -28.41
CA THR A 403 -13.72 16.88 -28.07
C THR A 403 -13.57 16.78 -26.56
N THR A 404 -13.02 15.67 -26.07
CA THR A 404 -12.66 15.48 -24.67
C THR A 404 -11.16 15.57 -24.51
N LYS A 405 -10.68 16.48 -23.65
CA LYS A 405 -9.26 16.61 -23.29
C LYS A 405 -9.05 16.15 -21.85
N PHE A 406 -7.99 15.39 -21.64
CA PHE A 406 -7.56 14.91 -20.33
C PHE A 406 -6.29 15.64 -19.95
N TYR A 407 -6.27 16.24 -18.76
CA TYR A 407 -5.20 17.13 -18.33
C TYR A 407 -4.41 16.55 -17.17
N CYS A 408 -3.10 16.80 -17.16
CA CYS A 408 -2.25 16.52 -16.03
C CYS A 408 -2.72 17.33 -14.82
N PRO A 409 -2.97 16.70 -13.64
CA PRO A 409 -3.38 17.44 -12.44
C PRO A 409 -2.28 18.38 -11.91
N MET A 410 -1.04 18.22 -12.39
CA MET A 410 0.15 18.92 -11.89
C MET A 410 0.58 20.12 -12.74
N CYS A 411 0.64 19.96 -14.06
CA CYS A 411 1.08 21.01 -14.98
C CYS A 411 0.05 21.38 -16.04
N GLU A 412 -1.15 20.79 -16.00
CA GLU A 412 -2.26 21.05 -16.93
C GLU A 412 -1.96 20.73 -18.41
N ALA A 413 -0.87 20.02 -18.67
CA ALA A 413 -0.56 19.40 -19.96
C ALA A 413 -1.72 18.54 -20.46
N VAL A 414 -2.03 18.61 -21.76
CA VAL A 414 -2.98 17.68 -22.38
C VAL A 414 -2.31 16.31 -22.49
N LEU A 415 -2.81 15.34 -21.73
CA LEU A 415 -2.33 13.96 -21.71
C LEU A 415 -2.82 13.16 -22.91
N ARG A 416 -4.10 13.35 -23.25
CA ARG A 416 -4.75 12.76 -24.41
C ARG A 416 -5.97 13.58 -24.81
N GLU A 417 -6.30 13.53 -26.08
CA GLU A 417 -7.49 14.15 -26.66
C GLU A 417 -8.28 13.10 -27.42
N VAL A 418 -9.59 13.07 -27.24
CA VAL A 418 -10.51 12.18 -27.95
C VAL A 418 -11.56 13.02 -28.64
N GLN A 419 -11.63 12.95 -29.96
CA GLN A 419 -12.59 13.67 -30.78
C GLN A 419 -13.56 12.70 -31.46
N VAL A 420 -14.85 12.99 -31.38
CA VAL A 420 -15.91 12.19 -32.02
C VAL A 420 -16.78 13.05 -32.92
N TYR A 421 -17.04 12.56 -34.14
CA TYR A 421 -17.83 13.22 -35.18
C TYR A 421 -19.27 12.73 -35.15
N LYS A 422 -20.24 13.66 -35.19
CA LYS A 422 -21.68 13.36 -35.06
C LYS A 422 -22.32 12.74 -36.34
N GLU A 423 -21.64 12.76 -37.48
CA GLU A 423 -22.20 12.39 -38.81
C GLU A 423 -22.00 10.91 -39.23
N LYS A 424 -21.09 10.14 -38.61
CA LYS A 424 -20.78 8.75 -39.01
C LYS A 424 -21.68 7.66 -38.39
N ILE A 425 -22.82 8.04 -37.83
CA ILE A 425 -23.73 7.12 -37.12
C ILE A 425 -24.80 6.53 -38.07
N SER A 426 -24.91 7.03 -39.31
CA SER A 426 -26.09 6.86 -40.18
C SER A 426 -26.00 5.82 -41.30
N GLU A 427 -24.89 5.10 -41.47
CA GLU A 427 -24.73 4.13 -42.58
C GLU A 427 -24.40 2.75 -41.99
N LEU A 428 -25.30 1.76 -42.14
CA LEU A 428 -25.07 0.29 -42.22
C LEU A 428 -26.41 -0.50 -42.10
N GLU A 429 -26.97 -0.95 -43.24
CA GLU A 429 -27.90 -2.10 -43.46
C GLU A 429 -27.23 -3.01 -44.52
N GLU A 430 -27.35 -4.34 -44.67
CA GLU A 430 -28.39 -5.36 -44.45
C GLU A 430 -27.73 -6.79 -44.35
N VAL A 431 -28.37 -7.79 -43.72
CA VAL A 431 -27.80 -9.12 -43.32
C VAL A 431 -28.37 -10.32 -44.12
N VAL A 432 -27.52 -11.33 -44.39
CA VAL A 432 -27.84 -12.66 -44.99
C VAL A 432 -28.14 -13.72 -43.90
N SER A 433 -28.90 -14.77 -44.29
CA SER A 433 -29.87 -15.54 -43.49
C SER A 433 -29.38 -16.46 -42.32
N PRO A 434 -30.28 -16.81 -41.37
CA PRO A 434 -29.95 -17.31 -40.02
C PRO A 434 -29.67 -18.82 -39.84
N ASP A 435 -29.82 -19.65 -40.87
CA ASP A 435 -29.90 -21.11 -40.66
C ASP A 435 -28.53 -21.82 -40.63
N GLU A 436 -27.44 -21.18 -41.04
CA GLU A 436 -26.08 -21.74 -40.89
C GLU A 436 -25.47 -21.48 -39.49
N ILE A 437 -25.95 -20.46 -38.76
CA ILE A 437 -25.35 -20.04 -37.47
C ILE A 437 -25.81 -20.92 -36.30
N LYS A 438 -27.02 -21.51 -36.39
CA LYS A 438 -27.63 -22.30 -35.30
C LYS A 438 -26.82 -23.52 -34.83
N LYS A 439 -25.89 -24.04 -35.64
CA LYS A 439 -25.09 -25.23 -35.27
C LYS A 439 -23.79 -24.94 -34.49
N GLN A 440 -23.40 -23.67 -34.30
CA GLN A 440 -22.17 -23.30 -33.55
C GLN A 440 -22.42 -22.67 -32.16
N ILE A 441 -23.69 -22.52 -31.73
CA ILE A 441 -24.09 -21.67 -30.59
C ILE A 441 -23.88 -22.32 -29.21
N ILE A 442 -23.58 -23.61 -29.12
CA ILE A 442 -23.46 -24.27 -27.81
C ILE A 442 -21.99 -24.25 -27.38
N THR A 443 -21.70 -23.51 -26.30
CA THR A 443 -20.51 -23.53 -25.41
C THR A 443 -19.36 -22.51 -25.54
N THR A 444 -19.26 -21.62 -26.54
CA THR A 444 -18.02 -20.79 -26.68
C THR A 444 -18.16 -19.27 -26.86
N LYS A 445 -19.33 -18.64 -26.66
CA LYS A 445 -19.50 -17.19 -27.00
C LYS A 445 -20.05 -16.25 -25.93
N MET A 446 -19.93 -16.54 -24.63
CA MET A 446 -20.19 -15.51 -23.60
C MET A 446 -18.93 -14.93 -22.93
N THR A 447 -17.73 -15.34 -23.36
CA THR A 447 -16.50 -15.00 -22.61
C THR A 447 -15.31 -14.42 -23.39
N ASN A 448 -15.20 -14.50 -24.72
CA ASN A 448 -13.85 -14.39 -25.31
C ASN A 448 -13.57 -13.35 -26.40
N PHE A 449 -14.45 -12.40 -26.71
CA PHE A 449 -14.05 -11.27 -27.56
C PHE A 449 -14.63 -9.98 -26.99
N TRP A 450 -13.79 -9.22 -26.28
CA TRP A 450 -14.03 -7.84 -25.80
C TRP A 450 -15.06 -7.64 -24.67
N GLY A 451 -14.68 -7.95 -23.42
CA GLY A 451 -15.11 -7.16 -22.23
C GLY A 451 -16.60 -7.08 -21.83
N GLY A 452 -17.55 -7.63 -22.61
CA GLY A 452 -18.96 -7.23 -22.60
C GLY A 452 -19.68 -7.27 -21.24
N LYS A 453 -19.74 -8.43 -20.58
CA LYS A 453 -20.45 -8.55 -19.29
C LYS A 453 -19.78 -7.74 -18.17
N LYS A 454 -18.44 -7.77 -18.10
CA LYS A 454 -17.69 -7.05 -17.05
C LYS A 454 -17.85 -5.53 -17.17
N GLN A 455 -17.88 -5.02 -18.40
CA GLN A 455 -18.11 -3.60 -18.66
C GLN A 455 -19.54 -3.19 -18.31
N LEU A 456 -20.54 -4.01 -18.66
CA LEU A 456 -21.93 -3.79 -18.23
C LEU A 456 -22.08 -3.82 -16.70
N ASP A 457 -21.40 -4.75 -16.01
CA ASP A 457 -21.41 -4.81 -14.54
C ASP A 457 -20.85 -3.52 -13.93
N LEU A 458 -19.73 -3.03 -14.44
CA LEU A 458 -19.10 -1.79 -13.98
C LEU A 458 -20.00 -0.57 -14.21
N ILE A 459 -20.52 -0.41 -15.43
CA ILE A 459 -21.37 0.73 -15.81
C ILE A 459 -22.69 0.70 -15.04
N GLY A 460 -23.31 -0.46 -14.91
CA GLY A 460 -24.55 -0.64 -14.14
C GLY A 460 -24.36 -0.26 -12.67
N GLN A 461 -23.24 -0.65 -12.06
CA GLN A 461 -22.90 -0.24 -10.69
C GLN A 461 -22.70 1.28 -10.57
N MET A 462 -21.96 1.89 -11.49
CA MET A 462 -21.74 3.34 -11.51
C MET A 462 -23.04 4.13 -11.74
N ALA A 463 -24.01 3.55 -12.44
CA ALA A 463 -25.32 4.12 -12.66
C ALA A 463 -26.34 3.80 -11.54
N GLY A 464 -25.96 3.00 -10.53
CA GLY A 464 -26.80 2.69 -9.36
C GLY A 464 -27.76 1.50 -9.50
N TYR A 465 -27.53 0.61 -10.47
CA TYR A 465 -28.40 -0.54 -10.74
C TYR A 465 -28.10 -1.76 -9.85
N LYS A 466 -29.13 -2.59 -9.62
CA LYS A 466 -29.04 -3.80 -8.78
C LYS A 466 -28.24 -4.92 -9.45
N LYS A 467 -27.63 -5.77 -8.62
CA LYS A 467 -26.96 -7.01 -9.06
C LYS A 467 -27.91 -7.86 -9.91
N GLY A 468 -27.47 -8.21 -11.12
CA GLY A 468 -28.25 -8.99 -12.10
C GLY A 468 -28.77 -8.18 -13.30
N TRP A 469 -28.75 -6.83 -13.26
CA TRP A 469 -29.09 -5.99 -14.41
C TRP A 469 -28.19 -6.30 -15.62
N ALA A 470 -26.87 -6.26 -15.43
CA ALA A 470 -25.90 -6.49 -16.51
C ALA A 470 -26.04 -7.86 -17.17
N TYR A 471 -26.41 -8.90 -16.42
CA TYR A 471 -26.66 -10.23 -16.98
C TYR A 471 -27.89 -10.24 -17.89
N ARG A 472 -28.98 -9.59 -17.49
CA ARG A 472 -30.21 -9.48 -18.31
C ARG A 472 -29.95 -8.63 -19.54
N THR A 473 -29.29 -7.49 -19.38
CA THR A 473 -28.95 -6.58 -20.49
C THR A 473 -27.99 -7.24 -21.48
N ALA A 474 -26.97 -7.95 -21.00
CA ALA A 474 -26.06 -8.71 -21.87
C ALA A 474 -26.81 -9.78 -22.68
N LYS A 475 -27.76 -10.49 -22.06
CA LYS A 475 -28.56 -11.52 -22.74
C LYS A 475 -29.39 -10.91 -23.87
N ILE A 476 -30.03 -9.77 -23.63
CA ILE A 476 -30.86 -9.09 -24.64
C ILE A 476 -29.98 -8.49 -25.75
N ILE A 477 -28.84 -7.89 -25.41
CA ILE A 477 -27.87 -7.38 -26.39
C ILE A 477 -27.37 -8.51 -27.30
N ASP A 478 -27.11 -9.70 -26.74
CA ASP A 478 -26.66 -10.87 -27.48
C ASP A 478 -27.77 -11.47 -28.35
N GLU A 479 -29.01 -11.54 -27.84
CA GLU A 479 -30.19 -12.01 -28.58
C GLU A 479 -30.51 -11.13 -29.80
N HIS A 480 -30.15 -9.84 -29.77
CA HIS A 480 -30.45 -8.86 -30.82
C HIS A 480 -29.21 -8.28 -31.53
N ASP A 481 -28.02 -8.87 -31.32
CA ASP A 481 -26.74 -8.47 -31.93
C ASP A 481 -26.38 -6.98 -31.77
N LEU A 482 -26.59 -6.43 -30.58
CA LEU A 482 -26.41 -5.01 -30.27
C LEU A 482 -25.03 -4.66 -29.70
N TRP A 483 -24.07 -5.59 -29.72
CA TRP A 483 -22.78 -5.39 -29.06
C TRP A 483 -21.97 -4.25 -29.66
N ASP A 484 -22.04 -4.02 -30.97
CA ASP A 484 -21.35 -2.88 -31.60
C ASP A 484 -21.94 -1.54 -31.17
N PHE A 485 -23.27 -1.47 -31.01
CA PHE A 485 -23.94 -0.28 -30.45
C PHE A 485 -23.59 -0.08 -28.97
N ALA A 486 -23.68 -1.15 -28.18
CA ALA A 486 -23.34 -1.10 -26.75
C ALA A 486 -21.87 -0.69 -26.55
N ARG A 487 -20.95 -1.19 -27.38
CA ARG A 487 -19.54 -0.80 -27.40
C ARG A 487 -19.36 0.68 -27.69
N GLN A 488 -20.06 1.23 -28.69
CA GLN A 488 -20.02 2.67 -28.97
C GLN A 488 -20.50 3.48 -27.75
N VAL A 489 -21.57 3.03 -27.09
CA VAL A 489 -22.03 3.67 -25.85
C VAL A 489 -20.99 3.54 -24.73
N PHE A 490 -20.32 2.40 -24.59
CA PHE A 490 -19.26 2.20 -23.60
C PHE A 490 -18.06 3.08 -23.87
N ASP A 491 -17.61 3.18 -25.12
CA ASP A 491 -16.51 4.06 -25.51
C ASP A 491 -16.89 5.53 -25.27
N ARG A 492 -18.18 5.89 -25.37
CA ARG A 492 -18.69 7.20 -24.97
C ARG A 492 -18.72 7.40 -23.45
N ILE A 493 -19.04 6.38 -22.66
CA ILE A 493 -19.00 6.47 -21.18
C ILE A 493 -17.55 6.53 -20.67
N LEU A 494 -16.65 5.72 -21.23
CA LEU A 494 -15.27 5.57 -20.77
C LEU A 494 -14.31 6.59 -21.41
N GLY A 495 -14.56 6.97 -22.66
CA GLY A 495 -13.70 7.87 -23.45
C GLY A 495 -14.26 9.28 -23.64
N LEU A 496 -15.58 9.44 -23.72
CA LEU A 496 -16.26 10.74 -23.88
C LEU A 496 -17.08 11.15 -22.65
N GLY A 497 -16.84 10.50 -21.51
CA GLY A 497 -17.50 10.65 -20.21
C GLY A 497 -18.93 11.19 -20.24
N LEU A 498 -19.72 10.50 -21.06
CA LEU A 498 -21.17 10.41 -20.92
C LEU A 498 -21.46 9.91 -19.51
N LYS A 499 -22.39 10.56 -18.78
CA LYS A 499 -22.73 10.11 -17.43
C LYS A 499 -23.25 8.66 -17.51
N PRO A 500 -22.79 7.74 -16.65
CA PRO A 500 -23.11 6.31 -16.76
C PRO A 500 -24.61 6.02 -16.87
N TYR A 501 -25.46 6.73 -16.12
CA TYR A 501 -26.91 6.55 -16.19
C TYR A 501 -27.52 6.96 -17.54
N ILE A 502 -26.89 7.91 -18.27
CA ILE A 502 -27.35 8.33 -19.60
C ILE A 502 -27.00 7.25 -20.62
N GLY A 503 -25.77 6.72 -20.58
CA GLY A 503 -25.40 5.64 -21.50
C GLY A 503 -26.17 4.35 -21.24
N VAL A 504 -26.47 4.02 -19.98
CA VAL A 504 -27.41 2.92 -19.65
C VAL A 504 -28.78 3.18 -20.26
N LYS A 505 -29.31 4.40 -20.14
CA LYS A 505 -30.62 4.75 -20.69
C LYS A 505 -30.65 4.65 -22.22
N GLU A 506 -29.58 5.02 -22.91
CA GLU A 506 -29.48 4.86 -24.38
C GLU A 506 -29.51 3.37 -24.79
N ILE A 507 -28.83 2.50 -24.04
CA ILE A 507 -28.89 1.04 -24.25
C ILE A 507 -30.32 0.53 -24.05
N GLU A 508 -30.99 0.95 -22.97
CA GLU A 508 -32.37 0.54 -22.69
C GLU A 508 -33.37 1.07 -23.72
N ASP A 509 -33.22 2.32 -24.16
CA ASP A 509 -34.11 2.91 -25.16
C ASP A 509 -33.94 2.22 -26.52
N LYS A 510 -32.71 1.85 -26.90
CA LYS A 510 -32.46 1.05 -28.11
C LYS A 510 -33.09 -0.34 -28.00
N ILE A 511 -32.95 -1.00 -26.84
CA ILE A 511 -33.57 -2.30 -26.57
C ILE A 511 -35.11 -2.22 -26.64
N LYS A 512 -35.72 -1.19 -26.06
CA LYS A 512 -37.19 -0.99 -26.05
C LYS A 512 -37.80 -0.74 -27.42
N HIS A 513 -37.01 -0.30 -28.40
CA HIS A 513 -37.50 -0.10 -29.77
C HIS A 513 -37.40 -1.38 -30.61
N MET A 514 -36.84 -2.46 -30.06
CA MET A 514 -36.60 -3.74 -30.74
C MET A 514 -37.34 -4.93 -30.10
N VAL A 515 -37.75 -4.78 -28.84
CA VAL A 515 -38.66 -5.68 -28.09
C VAL A 515 -40.03 -5.05 -28.04
#